data_AF-A0A660SJ11-F1
#
_entry.id   AF-A0A660SJ11-F1
#
_cell.length_a   1.000
_cell.length_b   1.000
_cell.length_c   1.000
_cell.angle_alpha   90.00
_cell.angle_beta   90.00
_cell.angle_gamma   90.00
#
_symmetry.space_group_name_H-M   'P 1'
#
loop_
_entity.id
_entity.type
_entity.pdbx_description
1 polymer ?
#
loop_
_entity_poly.entity_id
_entity_poly.type
_entity_poly.pdbx_seq_one_letter_code
_entity_poly.pdbx_strand_id
1 'polypeptide(L)'
;MKILSVADHVDPLVYSQNIKNRFREIDCVLGAGDLDISYYEYIVSCLNKPLYFVFGNHNLKNMNFFRPTPDSYPPANLNDGMNPG
;
A
#
# COMPACT_ATOMS: atom_id res chain seq x y z
N MET A 1 -10.65 9.39 17.78
CA MET A 1 -10.02 8.71 16.64
C MET A 1 -10.03 9.65 15.44
N LYS A 2 -8.88 9.89 14.83
CA LYS A 2 -8.71 10.76 13.64
C LYS A 2 -8.17 9.92 12.49
N ILE A 3 -8.83 9.97 11.34
CA ILE A 3 -8.52 9.14 10.18
C ILE A 3 -8.20 10.03 8.98
N LEU A 4 -7.13 9.72 8.26
CA LEU A 4 -6.84 10.31 6.95
C LEU A 4 -7.37 9.37 5.86
N SER A 5 -8.36 9.81 5.07
CA SER A 5 -8.86 9.05 3.92
C SER A 5 -8.36 9.67 2.62
N VAL A 6 -7.84 8.84 1.70
CA VAL A 6 -7.38 9.25 0.37
C VAL A 6 -8.00 8.34 -0.70
N ALA A 7 -8.39 8.93 -1.83
CA ALA A 7 -9.11 8.25 -2.91
C ALA A 7 -8.95 9.01 -4.23
N ASP A 8 -9.06 8.30 -5.36
CA ASP A 8 -9.17 8.78 -6.75
C ASP A 8 -7.97 9.59 -7.30
N HIS A 9 -7.47 10.56 -6.54
CA HIS A 9 -6.42 11.48 -6.97
C HIS A 9 -5.42 11.82 -5.86
N VAL A 10 -4.19 12.13 -6.28
CA VAL A 10 -3.13 12.59 -5.39
C VAL A 10 -3.41 14.03 -4.96
N ASP A 11 -3.60 14.23 -3.66
CA ASP A 11 -3.78 15.57 -3.08
C ASP A 11 -2.43 16.19 -2.69
N PRO A 12 -2.09 17.42 -3.15
CA PRO A 12 -0.84 18.10 -2.79
C PRO A 12 -0.65 18.37 -1.30
N LEU A 13 -1.73 18.49 -0.52
CA LEU A 13 -1.63 18.65 0.94
C LEU A 13 -1.09 17.38 1.59
N VAL A 14 -1.44 16.23 1.03
CA VAL A 14 -0.93 14.92 1.45
C VAL A 14 0.44 14.69 0.83
N TYR A 15 0.62 14.94 -0.47
CA TYR A 15 1.91 14.81 -1.17
C TYR A 15 2.81 16.03 -0.95
N SER A 16 3.11 16.33 0.31
CA SER A 16 3.98 17.42 0.70
C SER A 16 4.85 17.06 1.89
N GLN A 17 6.01 17.72 1.99
CA GLN A 17 6.91 17.57 3.14
C GLN A 17 6.25 17.94 4.49
N ASN A 18 5.15 18.70 4.45
CA ASN A 18 4.44 19.14 5.65
C ASN A 18 3.38 18.14 6.14
N ILE A 19 3.18 17.01 5.44
CA ILE A 19 2.21 15.96 5.79
C ILE A 19 2.37 15.52 7.27
N LYS A 20 3.61 15.40 7.74
CA LYS A 20 3.94 14.99 9.12
C LYS A 20 3.39 15.94 10.18
N ASN A 21 3.44 17.25 9.92
CA ASN A 21 2.93 18.24 10.87
C ASN A 21 1.42 18.36 10.75
N ARG A 22 0.89 18.34 9.52
CA ARG A 22 -0.53 18.53 9.25
C ARG A 22 -1.40 17.38 9.75
N PHE A 23 -0.91 16.15 9.65
CA PHE A 23 -1.64 14.93 10.01
C PHE A 23 -1.00 14.20 11.20
N ARG A 24 -0.28 14.92 12.08
CA ARG A 24 0.42 14.33 13.24
C ARG A 24 -0.49 13.51 14.16
N GLU A 25 -1.73 13.96 14.31
CA GLU A 25 -2.68 13.40 15.27
C GLU A 25 -3.55 12.28 14.68
N ILE A 26 -3.29 11.81 13.46
CA ILE A 26 -4.08 10.70 12.91
C ILE A 26 -3.66 9.37 13.55
N ASP A 27 -4.63 8.48 13.64
CA ASP A 27 -4.46 7.13 14.16
C ASP A 27 -4.16 6.14 13.03
N CYS A 28 -4.78 6.32 11.86
CA CYS A 28 -4.59 5.48 10.67
C CYS A 28 -4.91 6.22 9.37
N VAL A 29 -4.54 5.57 8.26
CA VAL A 29 -4.81 6.01 6.89
C VAL A 29 -5.74 4.99 6.21
N LEU A 30 -6.75 5.48 5.48
CA LEU A 30 -7.62 4.69 4.62
C LEU A 30 -7.40 5.05 3.16
N GLY A 31 -7.13 4.05 2.32
CA GLY A 31 -7.04 4.19 0.86
C GLY A 31 -8.27 3.57 0.18
N ALA A 32 -9.13 4.39 -0.43
CA ALA A 32 -10.35 3.90 -1.09
C ALA A 32 -10.12 3.37 -2.53
N GLY A 33 -8.86 3.29 -2.98
CA GLY A 33 -8.49 2.75 -4.28
C GLY A 33 -8.16 3.82 -5.33
N ASP A 34 -7.87 3.33 -6.53
CA ASP A 34 -7.49 4.08 -7.75
C ASP A 34 -6.27 5.00 -7.64
N LEU A 35 -5.47 4.78 -6.60
CA LEU A 35 -4.19 5.44 -6.40
C LEU A 35 -3.04 4.46 -6.61
N ASP A 36 -1.92 4.98 -7.14
CA ASP A 36 -0.70 4.22 -7.29
C ASP A 36 -0.12 3.81 -5.92
N ILE A 37 0.52 2.63 -5.85
CA ILE A 37 1.10 2.12 -4.60
C ILE A 37 2.21 3.02 -4.09
N SER A 38 2.98 3.65 -4.99
CA SER A 38 4.02 4.62 -4.62
C SER A 38 3.47 5.79 -3.79
N TYR A 39 2.23 6.20 -4.00
CA TYR A 39 1.58 7.23 -3.20
C TYR A 39 1.26 6.74 -1.77
N TYR A 40 0.77 5.50 -1.65
CA TYR A 40 0.55 4.87 -0.35
C TYR A 40 1.86 4.66 0.42
N GLU A 41 2.91 4.20 -0.26
CA GLU A 41 4.25 4.06 0.30
C GLU A 41 4.79 5.39 0.83
N TYR A 42 4.60 6.47 0.08
CA TYR A 42 4.97 7.81 0.51
C TYR A 42 4.26 8.21 1.81
N ILE A 43 2.94 8.03 1.88
CA ILE A 43 2.13 8.40 3.05
C ILE A 43 2.59 7.62 4.29
N VAL A 44 2.73 6.29 4.16
CA VAL A 44 3.14 5.42 5.28
C VAL A 44 4.57 5.72 5.72
N SER A 45 5.49 5.93 4.77
CA SER A 45 6.88 6.31 5.08
C SER A 45 6.97 7.65 5.80
N CYS A 46 6.08 8.60 5.49
CA CYS A 46 6.06 9.90 6.15
C CYS A 46 5.38 9.84 7.52
N LEU A 47 4.19 9.23 7.63
CA LEU A 47 3.38 9.30 8.84
C LEU A 47 3.69 8.19 9.84
N ASN A 48 4.26 7.07 9.38
CA ASN A 48 4.51 5.86 10.16
C ASN A 48 3.25 5.40 10.93
N LYS A 49 2.12 5.38 10.21
CA LYS A 49 0.80 4.98 10.72
C LYS A 49 0.27 3.79 9.94
N PRO A 50 -0.59 2.95 10.53
CA PRO A 50 -1.26 1.86 9.81
C PRO A 50 -2.03 2.39 8.61
N LEU A 51 -1.85 1.73 7.46
CA LEU A 51 -2.61 1.95 6.24
C LEU A 51 -3.51 0.75 5.98
N TYR A 52 -4.79 1.02 5.75
CA TYR A 52 -5.75 0.06 5.24
C TYR A 52 -6.22 0.56 3.89
N PHE A 53 -6.16 -0.28 2.86
CA PHE A 53 -6.60 0.13 1.54
C PHE A 53 -7.29 -1.00 0.80
N VAL A 54 -8.11 -0.61 -0.17
CA VAL A 54 -8.73 -1.51 -1.14
C VAL A 54 -8.09 -1.30 -2.51
N PHE A 55 -7.99 -2.38 -3.29
CA PHE A 55 -7.52 -2.26 -4.67
C PHE A 55 -8.60 -1.61 -5.53
N GLY A 56 -8.24 -0.52 -6.21
CA GLY A 56 -9.05 0.02 -7.30
C GLY A 56 -8.85 -0.77 -8.59
N ASN A 57 -9.73 -0.52 -9.55
CA ASN A 57 -9.75 -1.26 -10.82
C ASN A 57 -8.51 -1.03 -11.68
N HIS A 58 -7.81 0.11 -11.54
CA HIS A 58 -6.61 0.41 -12.32
C HIS A 58 -5.31 -0.18 -11.74
N ASN A 59 -5.30 -0.57 -10.46
CA ASN A 59 -4.06 -0.94 -9.74
C ASN A 59 -3.86 -2.46 -9.57
N LEU A 60 -4.49 -3.27 -10.42
CA LEU A 60 -4.49 -4.74 -10.33
C LEU A 60 -3.13 -5.38 -10.60
N LYS A 61 -2.21 -4.69 -11.29
CA LYS A 61 -0.86 -5.22 -11.64
C LYS A 61 -0.08 -5.70 -10.41
N ASN A 62 -0.23 -4.99 -9.30
CA ASN A 62 0.48 -5.26 -8.07
C ASN A 62 -0.35 -6.07 -7.07
N MET A 63 -1.60 -6.40 -7.39
CA MET A 63 -2.50 -7.15 -6.50
C MET A 63 -1.89 -8.48 -6.05
N ASN A 64 -1.12 -9.15 -6.92
CA ASN A 64 -0.46 -10.42 -6.62
C ASN A 64 0.56 -10.32 -5.48
N PHE A 65 1.15 -9.15 -5.21
CA PHE A 65 2.06 -8.96 -4.07
C PHE A 65 1.32 -8.95 -2.73
N PHE A 66 0.07 -8.46 -2.71
CA PHE A 66 -0.72 -8.30 -1.49
C PHE A 66 -1.73 -9.43 -1.30
N ARG A 67 -2.11 -10.09 -2.39
CA ARG A 67 -2.95 -11.28 -2.42
C ARG A 67 -2.27 -12.32 -3.31
N PRO A 68 -1.23 -13.00 -2.81
CA PRO A 68 -0.58 -14.06 -3.57
C PRO A 68 -1.62 -15.14 -3.87
N THR A 69 -1.92 -15.33 -5.15
CA THR A 69 -2.59 -16.55 -5.60
C THR A 69 -1.55 -17.68 -5.69
N PRO A 70 -1.95 -18.96 -5.63
CA PRO A 70 -1.02 -20.07 -5.84
C PRO A 70 -0.22 -19.93 -7.15
N ASP A 71 -0.82 -19.33 -8.18
CA ASP A 71 -0.19 -19.07 -9.48
C ASP A 71 0.73 -17.83 -9.50
N SER A 72 0.74 -17.02 -8.42
CA SER A 72 1.57 -15.81 -8.31
C SER A 72 3.02 -16.12 -7.91
N TYR A 73 3.29 -17.33 -7.42
CA TYR A 73 4.65 -17.78 -7.17
C TYR A 73 5.29 -18.13 -8.52
N PRO A 74 6.54 -17.68 -8.79
CA PRO A 74 7.27 -18.23 -9.93
C PRO A 74 7.26 -19.76 -9.79
N PRO A 75 7.06 -20.52 -10.89
CA PRO A 75 7.03 -21.97 -10.81
C PRO A 75 8.28 -22.40 -10.07
N ALA A 76 8.11 -23.10 -8.95
CA ALA A 76 9.23 -23.60 -8.18
C ALA A 76 10.15 -24.32 -9.16
N ASN A 77 11.38 -23.84 -9.31
CA ASN A 77 12.37 -24.55 -10.10
C ASN A 77 12.47 -25.94 -9.46
N LEU A 78 12.00 -26.97 -10.15
CA LEU A 78 12.01 -28.36 -9.68
C LEU A 78 13.44 -28.88 -9.39
N ASN A 79 14.46 -28.06 -9.65
CA ASN A 79 15.88 -28.34 -9.40
C ASN A 79 16.43 -27.71 -8.12
N ASP A 80 15.72 -26.79 -7.47
CA ASP A 80 16.14 -26.26 -6.17
C ASP A 80 15.59 -27.19 -5.09
N GLY A 81 16.37 -28.24 -4.81
CA GLY A 81 16.08 -29.25 -3.81
C GLY A 81 15.79 -28.62 -2.45
N MET A 82 14.50 -28.49 -2.12
CA MET A 82 14.03 -28.09 -0.82
C MET A 82 14.16 -29.30 0.11
N ASN A 83 15.31 -29.39 0.80
CA ASN A 83 15.50 -30.30 1.92
C ASN A 83 14.65 -29.75 3.10
N PRO A 84 13.65 -30.50 3.60
CA PRO A 84 12.89 -30.06 4.76
C PRO A 84 13.74 -30.29 6.01
N GLY A 85 14.39 -29.22 6.47
CA GLY A 85 15.00 -29.12 7.80
C GLY A 85 14.27 -28.08 8.63
#